data_AF-D3V0J5-F1
#
_entry.id   AF-D3V0J5-F1
#
_cell.length_a   1.000
_cell.length_b   1.000
_cell.length_c   1.000
_cell.angle_alpha   90.00
_cell.angle_beta   90.00
_cell.angle_gamma   90.00
#
_symmetry.space_group_name_H-M   'P 1'
#
loop_
_entity.id
_entity.type
_entity.pdbx_description
1 polymer ?
#
loop_
_entity_poly.entity_id
_entity_poly.type
_entity_poly.pdbx_seq_one_letter_code
_entity_poly.pdbx_strand_id
1 'polypeptide(L)'
;MNIEFTHWPEKLAQHYRQCGYWLDLPLSDILSRQVANENIALIADKHQYSYHQLKSLELLQLQVGGARLSESSARRIPSELGCRLQQVFGMAEGLVNYTRLDDDEQTIFTTQGRPISADDEVWIADKQGNSLPHGVTGRLMTRGPLHSTPYFKSEKPNEHPQTKRLSSACCSGITC
;
A
#
# COMPACT_ATOMS: atom_id res chain seq x y z
N MET A 1 -5.94 15.62 13.33
CA MET A 1 -6.20 16.15 11.98
C MET A 1 -7.13 15.16 11.29
N ASN A 2 -8.41 15.50 11.11
CA ASN A 2 -9.38 14.61 10.50
C ASN A 2 -9.12 14.62 8.98
N ILE A 3 -8.68 13.51 8.39
CA ILE A 3 -8.58 13.42 6.94
C ILE A 3 -10.02 13.40 6.44
N GLU A 4 -10.46 14.49 5.81
CA GLU A 4 -11.80 14.62 5.26
C GLU A 4 -11.96 13.56 4.16
N PHE A 5 -12.76 12.54 4.45
CA PHE A 5 -13.08 11.50 3.49
C PHE A 5 -14.00 12.11 2.43
N THR A 6 -13.47 12.41 1.26
CA THR A 6 -14.28 12.88 0.13
C THR A 6 -15.08 11.70 -0.41
N HIS A 7 -16.38 11.69 -0.11
CA HIS A 7 -17.31 10.70 -0.64
C HIS A 7 -17.40 10.81 -2.17
N TRP A 8 -17.66 9.68 -2.81
CA TRP A 8 -17.95 9.66 -4.24
C TRP A 8 -19.22 10.48 -4.54
N PRO A 9 -19.27 11.27 -5.64
CA PRO A 9 -20.48 12.00 -5.99
C PRO A 9 -21.68 11.07 -6.17
N GLU A 10 -22.76 11.32 -5.42
CA GLU A 10 -23.90 10.40 -5.31
C GLU A 10 -24.53 10.06 -6.67
N LYS A 11 -24.71 11.07 -7.54
CA LYS A 11 -25.25 10.87 -8.90
C LYS A 11 -24.41 9.90 -9.73
N LEU A 12 -23.08 9.96 -9.58
CA LEU A 12 -22.17 9.10 -10.33
C LEU A 12 -22.14 7.68 -9.74
N ALA A 13 -22.18 7.55 -8.41
CA ALA A 13 -22.31 6.26 -7.76
C ALA A 13 -23.61 5.54 -8.18
N GLN A 14 -24.74 6.26 -8.20
CA GLN A 14 -26.03 5.74 -8.67
C GLN A 14 -25.97 5.28 -10.13
N HIS A 15 -25.35 6.07 -11.00
CA HIS A 15 -25.16 5.69 -12.40
C HIS A 15 -24.39 4.36 -12.54
N TYR A 16 -23.30 4.19 -11.80
CA TYR A 16 -22.53 2.94 -11.86
C TYR A 16 -23.24 1.73 -11.27
N ARG A 17 -24.08 1.91 -10.26
CA ARG A 17 -24.97 0.85 -9.75
C ARG A 17 -25.99 0.45 -10.81
N GLN A 18 -26.62 1.42 -11.46
CA GLN A 18 -27.61 1.16 -12.54
C GLN A 18 -26.98 0.43 -13.73
N CYS A 19 -25.72 0.73 -14.06
CA CYS A 19 -24.97 0.02 -15.10
C CYS A 19 -24.43 -1.35 -14.65
N GLY A 20 -24.56 -1.72 -13.37
CA GLY A 20 -24.02 -2.97 -12.82
C GLY A 20 -22.50 -2.99 -12.62
N TYR A 21 -21.83 -1.84 -12.72
CA TYR A 21 -20.38 -1.73 -12.48
C TYR A 21 -20.04 -1.66 -10.99
N TRP A 22 -20.97 -1.19 -10.16
CA TRP A 22 -20.82 -1.13 -8.71
C TRP A 22 -21.81 -2.09 -8.04
N LEU A 23 -21.30 -3.09 -7.33
CA LEU A 23 -22.11 -4.18 -6.77
C LEU A 23 -22.53 -3.99 -5.29
N ASP A 24 -21.96 -3.01 -4.58
CA ASP A 24 -22.16 -2.78 -3.14
C ASP A 24 -21.84 -4.01 -2.27
N LEU A 25 -20.96 -4.88 -2.79
CA LEU A 25 -20.48 -6.07 -2.12
C LEU A 25 -18.99 -5.87 -1.78
N PRO A 26 -18.54 -6.31 -0.60
CA PRO A 26 -17.12 -6.28 -0.26
C PRO A 26 -16.34 -7.19 -1.20
N LEU A 27 -15.04 -6.91 -1.41
CA LEU A 27 -14.21 -7.76 -2.26
C LEU A 27 -14.22 -9.23 -1.82
N SER A 28 -14.32 -9.49 -0.52
CA SER A 28 -14.40 -10.84 0.07
C SER A 28 -15.65 -11.63 -0.32
N ASP A 29 -16.71 -10.96 -0.76
CA ASP A 29 -17.95 -11.61 -1.19
C ASP A 29 -17.75 -12.51 -2.43
N ILE A 30 -16.75 -12.20 -3.27
CA ILE A 30 -16.39 -13.08 -4.40
C ILE A 30 -16.07 -14.50 -3.94
N LEU A 31 -15.39 -14.65 -2.79
CA LEU A 31 -15.02 -15.95 -2.24
C LEU A 31 -16.24 -16.68 -1.68
N SER A 32 -17.17 -15.95 -1.07
CA SER A 32 -18.39 -16.53 -0.52
C SER A 32 -19.34 -17.03 -1.61
N ARG A 33 -19.49 -16.29 -2.71
CA ARG A 33 -20.31 -16.72 -3.87
C ARG A 33 -19.76 -17.94 -4.58
N GLN A 34 -18.44 -18.12 -4.58
CA GLN A 34 -17.75 -19.20 -5.28
C GLN A 34 -17.52 -20.44 -4.40
N VAL A 35 -18.18 -20.52 -3.23
CA VAL A 35 -17.93 -21.60 -2.26
C VAL A 35 -18.13 -23.01 -2.84
N ALA A 36 -19.08 -23.20 -3.74
CA ALA A 36 -19.35 -24.51 -4.37
C ALA A 36 -18.61 -24.70 -5.71
N ASN A 37 -17.71 -23.78 -6.08
CA ASN A 37 -17.02 -23.82 -7.36
C ASN A 37 -15.70 -24.60 -7.26
N GLU A 38 -15.62 -25.69 -8.00
CA GLU A 38 -14.43 -26.56 -8.05
C GLU A 38 -13.39 -26.13 -9.10
N ASN A 39 -13.64 -25.08 -9.86
CA ASN A 39 -12.65 -24.53 -10.78
C ASN A 39 -11.44 -23.98 -10.01
N ILE A 40 -10.26 -24.12 -10.61
CA ILE A 40 -9.00 -23.63 -10.05
C ILE A 40 -9.02 -22.10 -9.99
N ALA A 41 -8.81 -21.55 -8.79
CA ALA A 41 -8.77 -20.13 -8.49
C ALA A 41 -7.34 -19.59 -8.37
N LEU A 42 -6.42 -20.39 -7.84
CA LEU A 42 -5.04 -20.01 -7.59
C LEU A 42 -4.08 -21.14 -7.99
N ILE A 43 -3.00 -20.78 -8.69
CA ILE A 43 -1.88 -21.68 -9.01
C ILE A 43 -0.63 -21.08 -8.35
N ALA A 44 -0.10 -21.78 -7.35
CA ALA A 44 1.08 -21.39 -6.58
C ALA A 44 2.15 -22.49 -6.69
N ASP A 45 2.99 -22.38 -7.72
CA ASP A 45 3.98 -23.41 -8.08
C ASP A 45 3.32 -24.79 -8.28
N LYS A 46 3.62 -25.77 -7.41
CA LYS A 46 3.04 -27.13 -7.46
C LYS A 46 1.64 -27.23 -6.84
N HIS A 47 1.18 -26.19 -6.16
CA HIS A 47 -0.12 -26.18 -5.49
C HIS A 47 -1.17 -25.51 -6.36
N GLN A 48 -2.33 -26.14 -6.46
CA GLN A 48 -3.51 -25.55 -7.08
C GLN A 48 -4.64 -25.56 -6.06
N TYR A 49 -5.36 -24.46 -5.98
CA TYR A 49 -6.50 -24.31 -5.08
C TYR A 49 -7.74 -24.01 -5.91
N SER A 50 -8.80 -24.82 -5.76
CA SER A 50 -10.13 -24.48 -6.27
C SER A 50 -10.73 -23.30 -5.48
N TYR A 51 -11.76 -22.65 -6.03
CA TYR A 51 -12.49 -21.62 -5.28
C TYR A 51 -13.07 -22.17 -3.97
N HIS A 52 -13.58 -23.40 -3.97
CA HIS A 52 -14.04 -24.11 -2.77
C HIS A 52 -12.90 -24.22 -1.72
N GLN A 53 -11.72 -24.69 -2.14
CA GLN A 53 -10.56 -24.79 -1.24
C GLN A 53 -10.09 -23.42 -0.75
N LEU A 54 -10.14 -22.39 -1.61
CA LEU A 54 -9.68 -21.04 -1.26
C LEU A 54 -10.55 -20.39 -0.19
N LYS A 55 -11.85 -20.75 -0.09
CA LYS A 55 -12.73 -20.29 1.00
C LYS A 55 -12.33 -20.86 2.36
N SER A 56 -11.75 -22.06 2.41
CA SER A 56 -11.28 -22.69 3.65
C SER A 56 -9.96 -22.11 4.15
N LEU A 57 -9.27 -21.32 3.32
CA LEU A 57 -8.05 -20.63 3.74
C LEU A 57 -8.42 -19.44 4.61
N GLU A 58 -7.84 -19.38 5.80
CA GLU A 58 -7.95 -18.22 6.67
C GLU A 58 -7.23 -17.04 6.03
N LEU A 59 -7.89 -15.88 5.98
CA LEU A 59 -7.24 -14.64 5.60
C LEU A 59 -6.30 -14.22 6.74
N LEU A 60 -5.05 -14.66 6.69
CA LEU A 60 -4.09 -14.36 7.75
C LEU A 60 -3.58 -12.91 7.69
N GLN A 61 -3.55 -12.32 6.49
CA GLN A 61 -2.93 -11.01 6.27
C GLN A 61 -3.59 -10.21 5.16
N LEU A 62 -3.76 -8.91 5.39
CA LEU A 62 -4.19 -7.93 4.41
C LEU A 62 -3.12 -6.85 4.23
N GLN A 63 -2.64 -6.70 3.01
CA GLN A 63 -1.75 -5.61 2.61
C GLN A 63 -2.56 -4.42 2.12
N VAL A 64 -2.29 -3.23 2.66
CA VAL A 64 -2.93 -1.98 2.23
C VAL A 64 -1.85 -0.97 1.84
N GLY A 65 -1.97 -0.43 0.63
CA GLY A 65 -1.01 0.53 0.08
C GLY A 65 -1.59 1.36 -1.06
N GLY A 66 -0.74 2.17 -1.70
CA GLY A 66 -1.12 3.07 -2.81
C GLY A 66 -1.69 4.42 -2.37
N ALA A 67 -2.37 4.48 -1.23
CA ALA A 67 -2.74 5.70 -0.54
C ALA A 67 -2.55 5.55 0.97
N ARG A 68 -2.47 6.67 1.69
CA ARG A 68 -2.34 6.64 3.15
C ARG A 68 -3.62 6.08 3.77
N LEU A 69 -3.47 5.02 4.56
CA LEU A 69 -4.52 4.52 5.43
C LEU A 69 -4.54 5.34 6.74
N SER A 70 -5.72 5.78 7.16
CA SER A 70 -5.88 6.47 8.44
C SER A 70 -5.76 5.47 9.60
N GLU A 71 -5.21 5.90 10.73
CA GLU A 71 -5.08 5.06 11.93
C GLU A 71 -6.43 4.47 12.38
N SER A 72 -7.50 5.29 12.35
CA SER A 72 -8.85 4.85 12.71
C SER A 72 -9.38 3.73 11.82
N SER A 73 -9.03 3.74 10.52
CA SER A 73 -9.39 2.65 9.60
C SER A 73 -8.46 1.45 9.78
N ALA A 74 -7.16 1.69 10.00
CA ALA A 74 -6.16 0.65 10.22
C ALA A 74 -6.51 -0.24 11.43
N ARG A 75 -6.94 0.37 12.55
CA ARG A 75 -7.32 -0.34 13.78
C ARG A 75 -8.59 -1.20 13.64
N ARG A 76 -9.46 -0.91 12.67
CA ARG A 76 -10.70 -1.68 12.42
C ARG A 76 -10.44 -2.99 11.68
N ILE A 77 -9.36 -3.08 10.91
CA ILE A 77 -9.08 -4.22 10.04
C ILE A 77 -8.99 -5.54 10.82
N PRO A 78 -8.20 -5.66 11.91
CA PRO A 78 -8.12 -6.93 12.64
C PRO A 78 -9.45 -7.35 13.26
N SER A 79 -10.21 -6.39 13.82
CA SER A 79 -11.50 -6.70 14.46
C SER A 79 -12.62 -7.03 13.47
N GLU A 80 -12.62 -6.42 12.29
CA GLU A 80 -13.71 -6.60 11.31
C GLU A 80 -13.42 -7.71 10.29
N LEU A 81 -12.14 -7.93 9.96
CA LEU A 81 -11.73 -8.89 8.93
C LEU A 81 -11.00 -10.12 9.50
N GLY A 82 -10.68 -10.13 10.80
CA GLY A 82 -10.02 -11.27 11.46
C GLY A 82 -8.59 -11.51 10.97
N CYS A 83 -7.94 -10.51 10.35
CA CYS A 83 -6.64 -10.66 9.71
C CYS A 83 -5.62 -9.62 10.22
N ARG A 84 -4.33 -9.90 10.03
CA ARG A 84 -3.27 -8.94 10.37
C ARG A 84 -3.16 -7.88 9.27
N LEU A 85 -2.99 -6.62 9.65
CA LEU A 85 -2.69 -5.54 8.71
C LEU A 85 -1.19 -5.48 8.44
N GLN A 86 -0.83 -5.32 7.16
CA GLN A 86 0.50 -4.86 6.76
C GLN A 86 0.36 -3.61 5.88
N GLN A 87 0.86 -2.47 6.37
CA GLN A 87 0.96 -1.25 5.56
C GLN A 87 2.12 -1.37 4.56
N VAL A 88 1.85 -0.97 3.33
CA VAL A 88 2.80 -0.99 2.20
C VAL A 88 2.85 0.40 1.57
N PHE A 89 4.02 1.04 1.65
CA PHE A 89 4.28 2.29 0.93
C PHE A 89 5.34 2.05 -0.13
N GLY A 90 4.91 1.94 -1.37
CA GLY A 90 5.78 1.68 -2.51
C GLY A 90 5.55 2.63 -3.67
N MET A 91 6.53 2.67 -4.56
CA MET A 91 6.46 3.35 -5.83
C MET A 91 7.00 2.44 -6.94
N ALA A 92 6.44 2.54 -8.14
CA ALA A 92 6.85 1.73 -9.28
C ALA A 92 8.33 1.94 -9.65
N GLU A 93 8.90 3.08 -9.24
CA GLU A 93 10.28 3.48 -9.50
C GLU A 93 11.34 2.72 -8.69
N GLY A 94 10.97 2.08 -7.57
CA GLY A 94 11.91 1.28 -6.79
C GLY A 94 11.54 1.11 -5.32
N LEU A 95 11.64 2.19 -4.53
CA LEU A 95 11.48 2.11 -3.07
C LEU A 95 10.13 1.48 -2.68
N VAL A 96 10.20 0.45 -1.83
CA VAL A 96 9.04 -0.15 -1.15
C VAL A 96 9.32 -0.31 0.33
N ASN A 97 8.39 0.16 1.15
CA ASN A 97 8.41 0.11 2.60
C ASN A 97 7.29 -0.79 3.10
N TYR A 98 7.60 -1.57 4.14
CA TYR A 98 6.65 -2.47 4.80
C TYR A 98 6.71 -2.26 6.30
N THR A 99 5.55 -2.27 6.94
CA THR A 99 5.48 -2.68 8.35
C THR A 99 5.88 -4.16 8.42
N ARG A 100 6.67 -4.53 9.43
CA ARG A 100 7.06 -5.92 9.64
C ARG A 100 5.94 -6.67 10.36
N LEU A 101 5.97 -7.99 10.23
CA LEU A 101 4.92 -8.86 10.79
C LEU A 101 5.01 -9.00 12.32
N ASP A 102 6.13 -8.57 12.90
CA ASP A 102 6.44 -8.55 14.32
C ASP A 102 6.54 -7.12 14.88
N ASP A 103 6.26 -6.09 14.07
CA ASP A 103 6.16 -4.72 14.57
C ASP A 103 5.02 -4.62 15.60
N ASP A 104 5.17 -3.72 16.56
CA ASP A 104 4.13 -3.44 17.55
C ASP A 104 2.91 -2.76 16.89
N GLU A 105 1.76 -2.78 17.58
CA GLU A 105 0.52 -2.20 17.07
C GLU A 105 0.62 -0.71 16.76
N GLN A 106 1.39 0.05 17.55
CA GLN A 106 1.55 1.48 17.31
C GLN A 106 2.28 1.68 15.98
N THR A 107 3.35 0.93 15.74
CA THR A 107 4.06 0.95 14.47
C THR A 107 3.14 0.53 13.31
N ILE A 108 2.43 -0.60 13.42
CA ILE A 108 1.55 -1.09 12.35
C ILE A 108 0.43 -0.10 12.00
N PHE A 109 -0.20 0.52 12.99
CA PHE A 109 -1.39 1.35 12.76
C PHE A 109 -1.07 2.81 12.45
N THR A 110 0.12 3.30 12.80
CA THR A 110 0.46 4.73 12.66
C THR A 110 1.55 5.03 11.62
N THR A 111 2.29 4.02 11.16
CA THR A 111 3.41 4.18 10.23
C THR A 111 3.14 3.54 8.87
N GLN A 112 3.98 3.86 7.89
CA GLN A 112 3.96 3.26 6.55
C GLN A 112 5.13 2.27 6.36
N GLY A 113 5.73 1.85 7.47
CA GLY A 113 6.82 0.89 7.49
C GLY A 113 8.19 1.50 7.20
N ARG A 114 9.13 0.59 6.92
CA ARG A 114 10.55 0.88 6.63
C ARG A 114 11.04 0.12 5.39
N PRO A 115 12.15 0.55 4.75
CA PRO A 115 12.59 0.02 3.47
C PRO A 115 12.77 -1.49 3.47
N ILE A 116 12.55 -2.14 2.32
CA ILE A 116 12.74 -3.58 2.17
C ILE A 116 14.22 -3.97 2.27
N SER A 117 15.12 -3.17 1.69
CA SER A 117 16.55 -3.44 1.69
C SER A 117 17.26 -2.64 2.78
N ALA A 118 18.32 -3.21 3.36
CA ALA A 118 19.24 -2.47 4.21
C ALA A 118 20.12 -1.48 3.40
N ASP A 119 20.24 -1.71 2.10
CA ASP A 119 20.98 -0.87 1.16
C ASP A 119 20.11 0.25 0.55
N ASP A 120 18.84 0.37 0.97
CA ASP A 120 18.01 1.52 0.61
C ASP A 120 18.39 2.71 1.50
N GLU A 121 19.03 3.71 0.89
CA GLU A 121 19.25 5.01 1.50
C GLU A 121 17.98 5.84 1.37
N VAL A 122 17.49 6.37 2.50
CA VAL A 122 16.30 7.23 2.56
C VAL A 122 16.59 8.43 3.44
N TRP A 123 16.24 9.63 2.97
CA TRP A 123 16.34 10.85 3.76
C TRP A 123 15.23 11.83 3.42
N ILE A 124 15.04 12.82 4.30
CA ILE A 124 14.07 13.89 4.10
C ILE A 124 14.82 15.17 3.69
N ALA A 125 14.37 15.83 2.63
CA ALA A 125 14.98 17.05 2.12
C ALA A 125 14.03 18.24 2.04
N ASP A 126 14.60 19.44 2.06
CA ASP A 126 13.90 20.71 1.87
C ASP A 126 13.51 20.95 0.39
N LYS A 127 13.13 22.19 0.05
CA LYS A 127 12.74 22.53 -1.33
C LYS A 127 13.92 22.59 -2.29
N GLN A 128 15.12 22.77 -1.77
CA GLN A 128 16.38 22.93 -2.48
C GLN A 128 17.15 21.59 -2.60
N GLY A 129 16.71 20.55 -1.88
CA GLY A 129 17.32 19.22 -1.90
C GLY A 129 18.28 18.96 -0.74
N ASN A 130 18.39 19.90 0.22
CA ASN A 130 19.26 19.72 1.39
C ASN A 130 18.58 18.83 2.42
N SER A 131 19.36 17.97 3.08
CA SER A 131 18.84 17.09 4.14
C SER A 131 18.28 17.88 5.32
N LEU A 132 17.16 17.42 5.86
CA LEU A 132 16.51 17.94 7.05
C LEU A 132 16.77 17.03 8.26
N PRO A 133 16.69 17.56 9.50
CA PRO A 133 16.78 16.74 10.71
C PRO A 133 15.64 15.72 10.83
N HIS A 134 15.87 14.65 11.62
CA HIS A 134 14.85 13.65 11.92
C HIS A 134 13.59 14.29 12.54
N GLY A 135 12.42 13.77 12.18
CA GLY A 135 11.12 14.25 12.64
C GLY A 135 10.60 15.50 11.92
N VAL A 136 11.41 16.13 11.07
CA VAL A 136 10.96 17.25 10.25
C VAL A 136 10.34 16.74 8.95
N THR A 137 9.13 17.22 8.65
CA THR A 137 8.44 16.86 7.40
C THR A 137 9.07 17.56 6.20
N GLY A 138 9.33 16.80 5.13
CA GLY A 138 9.90 17.32 3.89
C GLY A 138 9.68 16.37 2.71
N ARG A 139 10.49 16.52 1.67
CA ARG A 139 10.47 15.65 0.49
C ARG A 139 11.21 14.36 0.78
N LEU A 140 10.61 13.22 0.45
CA LEU A 140 11.29 11.94 0.52
C LEU A 140 12.31 11.84 -0.61
N MET A 141 13.51 11.42 -0.25
CA MET A 141 14.63 11.19 -1.16
C MET A 141 15.12 9.78 -0.95
N THR A 142 15.48 9.08 -2.03
CA THR A 142 15.88 7.69 -1.93
C THR A 142 16.86 7.27 -3.03
N ARG A 143 17.71 6.31 -2.69
CA ARG A 143 18.60 5.57 -3.59
C ARG A 143 18.74 4.16 -3.06
N GLY A 144 18.80 3.17 -3.94
CA GLY A 144 19.00 1.79 -3.50
C GLY A 144 18.99 0.80 -4.66
N PRO A 145 19.18 -0.50 -4.36
CA PRO A 145 19.38 -1.54 -5.37
C PRO A 145 18.16 -1.83 -6.23
N LEU A 146 16.95 -1.50 -5.73
CA LEU A 146 15.70 -1.72 -6.45
C LEU A 146 15.27 -0.52 -7.30
N HIS A 147 16.02 0.57 -7.30
CA HIS A 147 15.70 1.73 -8.10
C HIS A 147 15.98 1.48 -9.58
N SER A 148 14.96 1.74 -10.39
CA SER A 148 15.08 1.71 -11.84
C SER A 148 16.22 2.62 -12.34
N THR A 149 16.99 2.12 -13.30
CA THR A 149 17.84 2.94 -14.20
C THR A 149 16.95 3.91 -15.00
N PRO A 150 17.50 4.88 -15.79
CA PRO A 150 16.72 5.99 -16.32
C PRO A 150 15.42 5.56 -17.01
N TYR A 151 14.37 6.38 -16.87
CA TYR A 151 13.10 6.14 -17.56
C TYR A 151 13.36 5.87 -19.04
N PHE A 152 12.65 4.87 -19.58
CA PHE A 152 12.79 4.45 -20.97
C PHE A 152 12.65 5.67 -21.92
N LYS A 153 13.64 5.87 -22.80
CA LYS A 153 13.76 7.01 -23.73
C LYS A 153 13.92 8.40 -23.06
N SER A 154 14.48 8.47 -21.86
CA SER A 154 14.96 9.74 -21.32
C SER A 154 16.24 10.17 -22.05
N GLU A 155 16.18 11.28 -22.79
CA GLU A 155 17.30 11.82 -23.58
C GLU A 155 18.44 12.40 -22.70
N LYS A 156 18.23 12.47 -21.39
CA LYS A 156 19.23 12.91 -20.41
C LYS A 156 19.55 11.75 -19.47
N PRO A 157 20.84 11.35 -19.34
CA PRO A 157 21.26 10.48 -18.26
C PRO A 157 20.83 11.09 -16.92
N ASN A 158 20.25 10.28 -16.03
CA ASN A 158 19.86 10.74 -14.70
C ASN A 158 21.12 11.09 -13.88
N GLU A 159 21.52 12.37 -13.86
CA GLU A 159 22.67 12.85 -13.06
C GLU A 159 22.36 12.98 -11.55
N HIS A 160 21.12 12.70 -11.13
CA HIS A 160 20.66 12.90 -9.75
C HIS A 160 19.87 11.70 -9.21
N PRO A 161 19.98 11.39 -7.89
CA PRO A 161 19.11 10.41 -7.23
C PRO A 161 17.66 10.74 -7.54
N GLN A 162 16.85 9.74 -7.89
CA GLN A 162 15.47 9.96 -8.31
C GLN A 162 14.68 10.64 -7.17
N THR A 163 14.50 11.95 -7.29
CA THR A 163 13.80 12.76 -6.30
C THR A 163 12.31 12.74 -6.58
N LYS A 164 11.54 11.90 -5.88
CA LYS A 164 10.08 11.94 -6.01
C LYS A 164 9.48 12.81 -4.92
N ARG A 165 8.81 13.90 -5.32
CA ARG A 165 7.99 14.71 -4.41
C ARG A 165 6.82 13.88 -3.91
N LEU A 166 6.82 13.57 -2.63
CA LEU A 166 5.62 13.16 -1.91
C LEU A 166 5.06 14.36 -1.16
N SER A 167 3.73 14.45 -1.08
CA SER A 167 3.08 15.41 -0.20
C SER A 167 3.42 15.05 1.25
N SER A 168 3.52 16.07 2.12
CA SER A 168 3.79 15.93 3.56
C SER A 168 2.91 14.90 4.27
N ALA A 169 1.71 14.64 3.73
CA ALA A 169 0.76 13.68 4.26
C ALA A 169 1.17 12.22 4.04
N CYS A 170 1.97 11.89 3.01
CA CYS A 170 2.43 10.51 2.75
C CYS A 170 3.73 10.16 3.50
N CYS A 171 4.53 11.15 3.89
CA CYS A 171 5.82 10.91 4.56
C CYS A 171 5.72 10.86 6.09
N SER A 172 4.62 11.35 6.68
CA SER A 172 4.45 11.32 8.13
C SER A 172 4.20 9.88 8.59
N GLY A 173 5.26 9.18 9.02
CA GLY A 173 5.20 7.78 9.42
C GLY A 173 6.10 6.86 8.61
N ILE A 174 6.96 7.35 7.71
CA ILE A 174 8.09 6.56 7.24
C ILE A 174 9.20 6.73 8.28
N THR A 175 9.55 5.65 8.96
CA THR A 175 10.65 5.68 9.94
C THR A 175 11.97 5.70 9.17
N CYS A 176 12.66 6.85 9.17
CA CYS A 176 14.04 6.98 8.71
C CYS A 176 14.98 6.62 9.85
#